data_AF-A0A4R9K3I4-F1
#
_entry.id   AF-A0A4R9K3I4-F1
#
_cell.length_a   1.000
_cell.length_b   1.000
_cell.length_c   1.000
_cell.angle_alpha   90.00
_cell.angle_beta   90.00
_cell.angle_gamma   90.00
#
_symmetry.space_group_name_H-M   'P 1'
#
loop_
_entity.id
_entity.type
_entity.pdbx_description
1 polymer ?
#
loop_
_entity_poly.entity_id
_entity_poly.type
_entity_poly.pdbx_seq_one_letter_code
_entity_poly.pdbx_strand_id
1 'polypeptide(L)'
;MPSQMNKYLGKALLFVTLCLFLGGCHEEKNPADVPPDLKNIPSFAGQWKIQGMEYDPMKAKPVNIIFLDPENHKAMLGNESYDLELDSLGLRIKADDRENAVGYFLFSEIKEHTWVGSWEDRVIRLAR
;
A
#
# COMPACT_ATOMS: atom_id res chain seq x y z
N MET A 1 2.42 59.68 36.21
CA MET A 1 3.23 58.91 35.24
C MET A 1 2.76 57.44 35.22
N PRO A 2 1.75 57.07 34.43
CA PRO A 2 1.37 55.66 34.24
C PRO A 2 1.62 55.28 32.77
N SER A 3 2.84 54.84 32.40
CA SER A 3 3.10 54.52 30.99
C SER A 3 4.03 53.35 30.71
N GLN A 4 4.65 52.76 31.75
CA GLN A 4 5.57 51.64 31.58
C GLN A 4 4.94 50.31 32.02
N MET A 5 4.25 50.27 33.18
CA MET A 5 3.71 49.01 33.73
C MET A 5 2.63 48.35 32.85
N ASN A 6 1.77 49.14 32.20
CA ASN A 6 0.75 48.61 31.26
C ASN A 6 1.35 48.03 29.98
N LYS A 7 2.55 48.48 29.56
CA LYS A 7 3.20 47.96 28.34
C LYS A 7 3.74 46.55 28.55
N TYR A 8 4.27 46.24 29.72
CA TYR A 8 4.78 44.91 30.04
C TYR A 8 3.62 43.94 30.30
N LEU A 9 2.54 44.40 30.94
CA LEU A 9 1.34 43.60 31.16
C LEU A 9 0.68 43.18 29.83
N GLY A 10 0.58 44.11 28.86
CA GLY A 10 0.05 43.81 27.53
C GLY A 10 0.91 42.82 26.75
N LYS A 11 2.25 42.93 26.85
CA LYS A 11 3.18 41.98 26.21
C LYS A 11 3.12 40.59 26.83
N ALA A 12 3.02 40.52 28.16
CA ALA A 12 2.87 39.25 28.87
C ALA A 12 1.56 38.56 28.51
N LEU A 13 0.47 39.31 28.45
CA LEU A 13 -0.84 38.79 28.03
C LEU A 13 -0.77 38.23 26.60
N LEU A 14 -0.17 38.99 25.67
CA LEU A 14 -0.04 38.56 24.27
C LEU A 14 0.83 37.30 24.13
N PHE A 15 1.88 37.18 24.93
CA PHE A 15 2.77 36.02 24.94
C PHE A 15 2.06 34.76 25.47
N VAL A 16 1.28 34.90 26.55
CA VAL A 16 0.49 33.79 27.11
C VAL A 16 -0.59 33.33 26.12
N THR A 17 -1.28 34.27 25.47
CA THR A 17 -2.27 33.92 24.44
C THR A 17 -1.62 33.21 23.26
N LEU A 18 -0.43 33.64 22.81
CA LEU A 18 0.30 32.99 21.72
C LEU A 18 0.74 31.56 22.08
N CYS A 19 1.21 31.32 23.31
CA CYS A 19 1.59 29.99 23.78
C CYS A 19 0.41 29.02 23.83
N LEU A 20 -0.81 29.51 24.14
CA LEU A 20 -2.01 28.68 24.17
C LEU A 20 -2.46 28.21 22.79
N PHE A 21 -2.15 28.96 21.71
CA PHE A 21 -2.50 28.55 20.34
C PHE A 21 -1.53 27.52 19.72
N LEU A 22 -0.32 27.36 20.26
CA LEU A 22 0.69 26.44 19.71
C LEU A 22 0.48 24.97 20.14
N GLY A 23 -0.27 24.71 21.22
CA GLY A 23 -0.51 23.35 21.73
C GLY A 23 -1.63 22.58 21.02
N GLY A 24 -2.34 23.20 20.06
CA GLY A 24 -3.53 22.62 19.42
C GLY A 24 -3.30 21.93 18.07
N CYS A 25 -2.08 21.96 17.52
CA CYS A 25 -1.78 21.24 16.28
C CYS A 25 -1.54 19.75 16.58
N HIS A 26 -2.62 18.98 16.63
CA HIS A 26 -2.53 17.55 16.39
C HIS A 26 -2.50 17.32 14.88
N GLU A 27 -1.41 16.75 14.38
CA GLU A 27 -1.41 16.13 13.04
C GLU A 27 -2.46 15.01 13.06
N GLU A 28 -3.58 15.26 12.38
CA GLU A 28 -4.57 14.24 12.07
C GLU A 28 -3.90 13.27 11.09
N LYS A 29 -3.43 12.12 11.61
CA LYS A 29 -2.89 11.07 10.76
C LYS A 29 -3.97 10.69 9.76
N ASN A 30 -3.66 10.82 8.47
CA ASN A 30 -4.58 10.45 7.42
C ASN A 30 -4.91 8.96 7.59
N PRO A 31 -6.20 8.57 7.68
CA PRO A 31 -6.58 7.16 7.77
C PRO A 31 -6.00 6.30 6.64
N ALA A 32 -5.67 6.91 5.49
CA ALA A 32 -5.00 6.26 4.36
C ALA A 32 -3.51 5.92 4.59
N ASP A 33 -2.86 6.53 5.59
CA ASP A 33 -1.44 6.27 5.91
C ASP A 33 -1.27 5.03 6.81
N VAL A 34 -2.38 4.48 7.33
CA VAL A 34 -2.37 3.26 8.13
C VAL A 34 -2.67 2.07 7.21
N PRO A 35 -1.70 1.16 6.98
CA PRO A 35 -1.98 -0.04 6.22
C PRO A 35 -3.11 -0.84 6.89
N PRO A 36 -4.04 -1.41 6.10
CA PRO A 36 -5.18 -2.12 6.64
C PRO A 36 -4.71 -3.36 7.39
N ASP A 37 -5.48 -3.76 8.41
CA ASP A 37 -5.19 -4.98 9.16
C ASP A 37 -5.26 -6.19 8.21
N LEU A 38 -4.15 -6.92 8.09
CA LEU A 38 -4.00 -8.11 7.26
C LEU A 38 -5.08 -9.15 7.55
N LYS A 39 -5.65 -9.15 8.77
CA LYS A 39 -6.75 -10.05 9.16
C LYS A 39 -8.06 -9.77 8.43
N ASN A 40 -8.25 -8.56 7.93
CA ASN A 40 -9.46 -8.14 7.23
C ASN A 40 -9.35 -8.30 5.71
N ILE A 41 -8.14 -8.58 5.19
CA ILE A 41 -7.92 -8.86 3.78
C ILE A 41 -8.26 -10.33 3.51
N PRO A 42 -9.08 -10.65 2.50
CA PRO A 42 -9.37 -12.04 2.15
C PRO A 42 -8.09 -12.79 1.82
N SER A 43 -8.01 -14.04 2.32
CA SER A 43 -6.80 -14.86 2.19
C SER A 43 -6.34 -14.98 0.74
N PHE A 44 -5.24 -14.29 0.43
CA PHE A 44 -4.56 -14.31 -0.87
C PHE A 44 -3.45 -15.36 -0.93
N ALA A 45 -3.22 -16.10 0.13
CA ALA A 45 -2.27 -17.21 0.13
C ALA A 45 -2.70 -18.32 -0.85
N GLY A 46 -1.71 -19.00 -1.43
CA GLY A 46 -1.93 -20.18 -2.26
C GLY A 46 -1.82 -19.91 -3.76
N GLN A 47 -2.38 -20.82 -4.55
CA GLN A 47 -2.29 -20.78 -6.01
C GLN A 47 -3.41 -19.93 -6.60
N TRP A 48 -3.03 -19.08 -7.55
CA TRP A 48 -3.93 -18.22 -8.29
C TRP A 48 -3.67 -18.37 -9.78
N LYS A 49 -4.74 -18.49 -10.55
CA LYS A 49 -4.68 -18.46 -12.00
C LYS A 49 -4.64 -17.02 -12.49
N ILE A 50 -3.62 -16.68 -13.27
CA ILE A 50 -3.50 -15.42 -13.98
C ILE A 50 -4.37 -15.48 -15.24
N GLN A 51 -5.45 -14.71 -15.24
CA GLN A 51 -6.31 -14.48 -16.40
C GLN A 51 -5.87 -13.21 -17.12
N GLY A 52 -5.72 -13.28 -18.45
CA GLY A 52 -5.27 -12.15 -19.29
C GLY A 52 -3.79 -12.21 -19.70
N MET A 53 -2.99 -13.14 -19.15
CA MET A 53 -1.73 -13.55 -19.78
C MET A 53 -2.04 -14.52 -20.92
N GLU A 54 -2.03 -14.01 -22.15
CA GLU A 54 -2.00 -14.87 -23.32
C GLU A 54 -0.63 -15.51 -23.50
N TYR A 55 -0.63 -16.74 -23.98
CA TYR A 55 0.56 -17.49 -24.36
C TYR A 55 1.42 -16.67 -25.34
N ASP A 56 2.62 -16.27 -24.92
CA ASP A 56 3.60 -15.67 -25.83
C ASP A 56 4.43 -16.81 -26.45
N PRO A 57 4.30 -17.09 -27.76
CA PRO A 57 5.06 -18.16 -28.42
C PRO A 57 6.57 -17.93 -28.43
N MET A 58 7.07 -16.74 -28.11
CA MET A 58 8.50 -16.46 -27.95
C MET A 58 9.02 -16.67 -26.51
N LYS A 59 8.14 -16.68 -25.49
CA LYS A 59 8.51 -16.94 -24.10
C LYS A 59 8.15 -18.39 -23.75
N ALA A 60 9.16 -19.21 -23.48
CA ALA A 60 9.05 -20.67 -23.40
C ALA A 60 8.10 -21.26 -22.34
N LYS A 61 7.41 -20.46 -21.52
CA LYS A 61 6.44 -20.98 -20.55
C LYS A 61 5.24 -20.05 -20.37
N PRO A 62 4.01 -20.48 -20.73
CA PRO A 62 2.79 -19.90 -20.20
C PRO A 62 2.62 -20.35 -18.75
N VAL A 63 3.33 -19.71 -17.83
CA VAL A 63 3.05 -19.95 -16.42
C VAL A 63 1.84 -19.08 -16.06
N ASN A 64 0.68 -19.71 -16.08
CA ASN A 64 -0.58 -19.02 -15.80
C ASN A 64 -0.98 -19.16 -14.33
N ILE A 65 -0.09 -19.67 -13.48
CA ILE A 65 -0.35 -19.93 -12.05
C ILE A 65 0.74 -19.27 -11.23
N ILE A 66 0.34 -18.34 -10.37
CA ILE A 66 1.19 -17.72 -9.37
C ILE A 66 0.87 -18.30 -7.99
N PHE A 67 1.90 -18.65 -7.23
CA PHE A 67 1.77 -19.04 -5.83
C PHE A 67 2.15 -17.85 -4.95
N LEU A 68 1.25 -17.44 -4.05
CA LEU A 68 1.49 -16.35 -3.12
C LEU A 68 1.70 -16.92 -1.71
N ASP A 69 2.84 -16.59 -1.11
CA ASP A 69 3.24 -16.98 0.24
C ASP A 69 3.42 -15.72 1.11
N PRO A 70 2.35 -15.26 1.78
CA PRO A 70 2.43 -14.10 2.66
C PRO A 70 3.31 -14.32 3.89
N GLU A 71 3.49 -15.56 4.37
CA GLU A 71 4.29 -15.81 5.57
C GLU A 71 5.76 -15.56 5.27
N ASN A 72 6.22 -15.99 4.10
CA ASN A 72 7.59 -15.81 3.64
C ASN A 72 7.80 -14.55 2.81
N HIS A 73 6.76 -13.74 2.59
CA HIS A 73 6.80 -12.54 1.73
C HIS A 73 7.32 -12.85 0.32
N LYS A 74 6.90 -13.99 -0.25
CA LYS A 74 7.34 -14.45 -1.56
C LYS A 74 6.17 -14.77 -2.48
N ALA A 75 6.39 -14.54 -3.77
CA ALA A 75 5.53 -15.03 -4.83
C ALA A 75 6.34 -15.89 -5.81
N MET A 76 5.74 -16.95 -6.35
CA MET A 76 6.41 -17.84 -7.29
C MET A 76 5.60 -17.96 -8.58
N LEU A 77 6.24 -17.66 -9.72
CA LEU A 77 5.68 -17.87 -11.05
C LEU A 77 6.55 -18.89 -11.79
N GLY A 78 6.19 -20.16 -11.67
CA GLY A 78 6.93 -21.25 -12.29
C GLY A 78 8.25 -21.48 -11.57
N ASN A 79 9.37 -21.13 -12.19
CA ASN A 79 10.69 -21.25 -11.58
C ASN A 79 11.22 -19.90 -11.06
N GLU A 80 10.48 -18.82 -11.28
CA GLU A 80 10.88 -17.48 -10.88
C GLU A 80 10.30 -17.16 -9.50
N SER A 81 11.13 -16.56 -8.65
CA SER A 81 10.74 -16.06 -7.33
C SER A 81 10.71 -14.54 -7.36
N TYR A 82 9.71 -13.99 -6.69
CA TYR A 82 9.45 -12.58 -6.57
C TYR A 82 9.24 -12.25 -5.09
N ASP A 83 9.55 -11.02 -4.71
CA ASP A 83 9.18 -10.45 -3.43
C ASP A 83 7.69 -10.08 -3.44
N LEU A 84 7.01 -10.43 -2.37
CA LEU A 84 5.60 -10.10 -2.13
C LEU A 84 5.52 -9.06 -1.01
N GLU A 85 5.11 -7.85 -1.39
CA GLU A 85 4.88 -6.72 -0.49
C GLU A 85 3.37 -6.48 -0.37
N LEU A 86 2.91 -6.20 0.83
CA LEU A 86 1.56 -5.69 1.07
C LEU A 86 1.65 -4.19 1.31
N ASP A 87 0.92 -3.43 0.49
CA ASP A 87 0.75 -2.00 0.67
C ASP A 87 -0.66 -1.70 1.21
N SER A 88 -0.90 -0.46 1.62
CA SER A 88 -2.18 0.00 2.16
C SER A 88 -3.37 -0.23 1.23
N LEU A 89 -3.08 -0.42 -0.06
CA LEU A 89 -4.08 -0.55 -1.11
C LEU A 89 -4.14 -1.96 -1.73
N GLY A 90 -3.10 -2.81 -1.59
CA GLY A 90 -3.08 -4.09 -2.29
C GLY A 90 -1.80 -4.91 -2.20
N LEU A 91 -1.65 -5.85 -3.13
CA LEU A 91 -0.50 -6.74 -3.27
C LEU A 91 0.45 -6.19 -4.32
N ARG A 92 1.71 -6.01 -3.95
CA ARG A 92 2.78 -5.61 -4.84
C ARG A 92 3.77 -6.77 -4.99
N ILE A 93 4.11 -7.08 -6.22
CA ILE A 93 5.02 -8.17 -6.58
C ILE A 93 6.22 -7.57 -7.28
N LYS A 94 7.42 -7.86 -6.81
CA LYS A 94 8.66 -7.24 -7.25
C LYS A 94 9.68 -8.32 -7.59
N ALA A 95 10.45 -8.11 -8.66
CA ALA A 95 11.57 -8.99 -8.97
C ALA A 95 12.80 -8.56 -8.15
N ASP A 96 13.58 -9.52 -7.67
CA ASP A 96 14.77 -9.26 -6.82
C ASP A 96 15.78 -8.28 -7.48
N ASP A 97 15.83 -8.24 -8.81
CA ASP A 97 16.76 -7.42 -9.60
C ASP A 97 16.22 -6.03 -9.99
N ARG A 98 14.96 -5.70 -9.67
CA ARG A 98 14.30 -4.46 -10.10
C ARG A 98 13.68 -3.73 -8.92
N GLU A 99 13.81 -2.39 -8.91
CA GLU A 99 13.13 -1.56 -7.90
C GLU A 99 11.62 -1.44 -8.14
N ASN A 100 11.21 -1.53 -9.41
CA ASN A 100 9.81 -1.40 -9.82
C ASN A 100 9.02 -2.70 -9.60
N ALA A 101 7.73 -2.53 -9.28
CA ALA A 101 6.82 -3.66 -9.20
C ALA A 101 6.67 -4.31 -10.59
N VAL A 102 6.77 -5.63 -10.64
CA VAL A 102 6.37 -6.41 -11.81
C VAL A 102 4.87 -6.65 -11.79
N GLY A 103 4.24 -6.74 -10.61
CA GLY A 103 2.79 -6.86 -10.50
C GLY A 103 2.22 -5.99 -9.40
N TYR A 104 1.03 -5.46 -9.61
CA TYR A 104 0.30 -4.71 -8.59
C TYR A 104 -1.18 -5.05 -8.65
N PHE A 105 -1.76 -5.51 -7.54
CA PHE A 105 -3.11 -6.04 -7.50
C PHE A 105 -3.92 -5.43 -6.36
N LEU A 106 -5.11 -4.99 -6.71
CA LEU A 106 -6.11 -4.50 -5.76
C LEU A 106 -7.14 -5.59 -5.53
N PHE A 107 -7.61 -5.69 -4.29
CA PHE A 107 -8.69 -6.60 -3.95
C PHE A 107 -10.02 -6.06 -4.50
N SER A 108 -10.80 -6.90 -5.18
CA SER A 108 -12.12 -6.54 -5.71
C SER A 108 -13.23 -7.38 -5.09
N GLU A 109 -14.10 -6.72 -4.32
CA GLU A 109 -15.32 -7.32 -3.76
C GLU A 109 -16.46 -7.45 -4.79
N ILE A 110 -16.36 -6.76 -5.93
CA ILE A 110 -17.47 -6.60 -6.88
C ILE A 110 -17.81 -7.92 -7.58
N LYS A 111 -16.82 -8.80 -7.82
CA LYS A 111 -17.01 -10.12 -8.43
C LYS A 111 -16.07 -11.16 -7.83
N GLU A 112 -16.65 -12.16 -7.17
CA GLU A 112 -16.02 -13.43 -6.81
C GLU A 112 -14.76 -13.34 -5.92
N HIS A 113 -14.56 -12.25 -5.16
CA HIS A 113 -13.37 -12.04 -4.32
C HIS A 113 -12.07 -12.23 -5.12
N THR A 114 -11.96 -11.52 -6.25
CA THR A 114 -10.83 -11.63 -7.16
C THR A 114 -9.84 -10.49 -6.95
N TRP A 115 -8.57 -10.74 -7.27
CA TRP A 115 -7.57 -9.68 -7.32
C TRP A 115 -7.44 -9.19 -8.75
N VAL A 116 -7.52 -7.88 -8.94
CA VAL A 116 -7.43 -7.25 -10.26
C VAL A 116 -6.27 -6.28 -10.25
N GLY A 117 -5.43 -6.35 -11.27
CA GLY A 117 -4.17 -5.64 -11.23
C GLY A 117 -3.50 -5.50 -12.58
N SER A 118 -2.27 -5.02 -12.53
CA SER A 118 -1.35 -5.07 -13.65
C SER A 118 -0.25 -6.08 -13.40
N TRP A 119 0.25 -6.66 -14.49
CA TRP A 119 1.52 -7.38 -14.54
C TRP A 119 2.31 -6.87 -15.72
N GLU A 120 3.48 -6.29 -15.45
CA GLU A 120 4.22 -5.43 -16.36
C GLU A 120 3.26 -4.35 -16.92
N ASP A 121 3.00 -4.39 -18.22
CA ASP A 121 2.14 -3.43 -18.92
C ASP A 121 0.74 -3.98 -19.26
N ARG A 122 0.34 -5.11 -18.65
CA ARG A 122 -0.93 -5.79 -18.96
C ARG A 122 -1.86 -5.81 -17.78
N VAL A 123 -3.15 -5.56 -18.03
CA VAL A 123 -4.20 -5.75 -17.03
C VAL A 123 -4.52 -7.23 -16.93
N ILE A 124 -4.43 -7.76 -15.71
CA ILE A 124 -4.68 -9.17 -15.43
C ILE A 124 -5.59 -9.31 -14.20
N ARG A 125 -6.17 -10.50 -14.07
CA ARG A 125 -6.97 -10.89 -12.91
C ARG A 125 -6.41 -12.17 -12.32
N LEU A 126 -6.29 -12.22 -10.99
CA LEU A 126 -6.06 -13.44 -10.25
C LEU A 126 -7.41 -14.02 -9.86
N ALA A 127 -7.68 -15.22 -10.38
CA ALA A 127 -8.83 -16.03 -10.01
C ALA A 127 -8.35 -17.31 -9.31
N ARG A 128 -9.13 -17.81 -8.36
CA ARG A 128 -8.89 -19.15 -7.80
C ARG A 128 -9.24 -20.25 -8.80
#